data_AF-A0A1E3G3L6-F1
#
_entry.id   AF-A0A1E3G3L6-F1
#
_cell.length_a   1.000
_cell.length_b   1.000
_cell.length_c   1.000
_cell.angle_alpha   90.00
_cell.angle_beta   90.00
_cell.angle_gamma   90.00
#
_symmetry.space_group_name_H-M   'P 1'
#
loop_
_entity.id
_entity.type
_entity.pdbx_description
1 polymer ?
#
loop_
_entity_poly.entity_id
_entity_poly.type
_entity_poly.pdbx_seq_one_letter_code
_entity_poly.pdbx_strand_id
1 'polypeptide(L)'
;MTNSDTKLKNDEGGEVSEIYINRLGRLILLTPHTFQRMIERSIMLDELVEMLESGGSKAILQKSGRIRITDGRITAILQLSFGALYVVTVFKNE
;
A
#
# COMPACT_ATOMS: atom_id res chain seq x y z
N MET A 1 4.68 -19.84 0.34
CA MET A 1 3.76 -19.44 -0.73
C MET A 1 4.42 -18.29 -1.46
N THR A 2 4.65 -18.45 -2.76
CA THR A 2 5.42 -17.53 -3.60
C THR A 2 4.55 -16.31 -3.93
N ASN A 3 4.96 -15.11 -3.49
CA ASN A 3 4.35 -13.87 -3.98
C ASN A 3 4.76 -13.70 -5.44
N SER A 4 3.79 -13.75 -6.34
CA SER A 4 3.99 -13.52 -7.76
C SER A 4 3.78 -12.04 -8.05
N ASP A 5 4.87 -11.27 -8.13
CA ASP A 5 4.86 -9.89 -8.60
C ASP A 5 4.42 -9.85 -10.07
N THR A 6 3.23 -9.33 -10.35
CA THR A 6 2.74 -9.12 -11.72
C THR A 6 2.89 -7.64 -12.06
N LYS A 7 3.56 -7.35 -13.19
CA LYS A 7 3.89 -5.99 -13.63
C LYS A 7 2.82 -5.47 -14.58
N LEU A 8 2.18 -4.35 -14.25
CA LEU A 8 1.24 -3.65 -15.14
C LEU A 8 1.75 -2.23 -15.45
N LYS A 9 1.75 -1.88 -16.74
CA LYS A 9 2.14 -0.55 -17.22
C LYS A 9 0.93 0.38 -17.17
N ASN A 10 1.08 1.57 -16.60
CA ASN A 10 0.06 2.62 -16.69
C ASN A 10 0.31 3.52 -17.93
N ASP A 11 -0.73 4.26 -18.34
CA ASP A 11 -0.71 5.14 -19.53
C ASP A 11 0.25 6.34 -19.39
N GLU A 12 0.86 6.53 -18.22
CA GLU A 12 1.88 7.56 -17.95
C GLU A 12 3.32 7.00 -17.99
N GLY A 13 3.52 5.75 -18.45
CA GLY A 13 4.83 5.15 -18.64
C GLY A 13 5.57 4.76 -17.35
N GLY A 14 4.89 4.83 -16.19
CA GLY A 14 5.39 4.36 -14.91
C GLY A 14 5.05 2.90 -14.65
N GLU A 15 6.02 2.10 -14.24
CA GLU A 15 5.76 0.72 -13.82
C GLU A 15 4.97 0.72 -12.50
N VAL A 16 3.75 0.18 -12.51
CA VAL A 16 2.96 -0.08 -11.29
C VAL A 16 3.23 -1.52 -10.86
N SER A 17 3.54 -1.69 -9.58
CA SER A 17 3.67 -3.03 -8.98
C SER A 17 2.40 -3.37 -8.22
N GLU A 18 2.04 -4.64 -8.22
CA GLU A 18 0.83 -5.13 -7.56
C GLU A 18 1.22 -6.12 -6.47
N ILE A 19 0.60 -5.99 -5.29
CA ILE A 19 0.72 -6.94 -4.19
C ILE A 19 -0.66 -7.46 -3.81
N TYR A 20 -0.82 -8.77 -3.69
CA TYR A 20 -2.05 -9.36 -3.20
C TYR A 20 -2.02 -9.43 -1.68
N ILE A 21 -3.02 -8.83 -1.02
CA ILE A 21 -3.19 -8.90 0.43
C ILE A 21 -4.35 -9.84 0.76
N ASN A 22 -4.04 -10.99 1.35
CA ASN A 22 -4.97 -12.06 1.66
C ASN A 22 -6.08 -11.58 2.60
N ARG A 23 -5.72 -10.85 3.67
CA ARG A 23 -6.70 -10.28 4.61
C ARG A 23 -7.71 -9.34 3.97
N LEU A 24 -7.31 -8.64 2.91
CA LEU A 24 -8.17 -7.72 2.19
C LEU A 24 -8.88 -8.40 1.02
N GLY A 25 -8.45 -9.60 0.65
CA GLY A 25 -8.96 -10.37 -0.49
C GLY A 25 -8.79 -9.65 -1.84
N ARG A 26 -7.82 -8.72 -1.94
CA ARG A 26 -7.69 -7.79 -3.07
C ARG A 26 -6.24 -7.46 -3.39
N LEU A 27 -6.01 -7.07 -4.64
CA LEU A 27 -4.75 -6.47 -5.10
C LEU A 27 -4.65 -5.03 -4.62
N ILE A 28 -3.43 -4.66 -4.22
CA ILE A 28 -3.03 -3.31 -3.87
C ILE A 28 -1.96 -2.86 -4.84
N LEU A 29 -2.12 -1.63 -5.33
CA LEU A 29 -1.26 -1.04 -6.34
C LEU A 29 -0.26 -0.08 -5.70
N LEU A 30 1.02 -0.31 -6.01
CA LEU A 30 2.15 0.52 -5.64
C LEU A 30 2.60 1.29 -6.87
N THR A 31 2.48 2.61 -6.80
CA THR A 31 2.93 3.51 -7.87
C THR A 31 4.43 3.81 -7.71
N PRO A 32 5.12 4.31 -8.75
CA PRO A 32 6.50 4.80 -8.61
C PRO A 32 6.65 5.83 -7.48
N HIS A 33 5.63 6.68 -7.29
CA HIS A 33 5.57 7.63 -6.19
C HIS A 33 5.57 6.93 -4.82
N THR A 34 4.82 5.83 -4.68
CA THR A 34 4.78 5.03 -3.46
C THR A 34 6.16 4.46 -3.13
N PHE A 35 6.83 3.88 -4.11
CA PHE A 35 8.18 3.34 -3.93
C PHE A 35 9.17 4.43 -3.52
N GLN A 36 9.13 5.58 -4.18
CA GLN A 36 9.97 6.73 -3.80
C GLN A 36 9.75 7.11 -2.32
N ARG A 37 8.50 7.19 -1.88
CA ARG A 37 8.16 7.50 -0.48
C ARG A 37 8.65 6.44 0.51
N MET A 38 8.61 5.16 0.13
CA MET A 38 9.13 4.07 0.95
C MET A 38 10.65 4.14 1.10
N ILE A 39 11.37 4.39 -0.01
CA ILE A 39 12.83 4.57 -0.01
C ILE A 39 13.23 5.78 0.84
N GLU A 40 12.62 6.94 0.61
CA GLU A 40 12.88 8.19 1.36
C GLU A 40 12.69 8.01 2.87
N ARG A 41 11.84 7.07 3.30
CA ARG A 41 11.50 6.84 4.71
C ARG A 41 12.07 5.56 5.28
N SER A 42 12.91 4.84 4.51
CA SER A 42 13.49 3.55 4.90
C SER A 42 12.42 2.57 5.39
N ILE A 43 11.36 2.41 4.60
CA ILE A 43 10.28 1.44 4.83
C ILE A 43 10.40 0.37 3.75
N MET A 44 10.55 -0.87 4.17
CA MET A 44 10.66 -2.02 3.29
C MET A 44 9.28 -2.48 2.82
N LEU A 45 9.24 -3.15 1.66
CA LEU A 45 8.00 -3.74 1.14
C LEU A 45 7.40 -4.75 2.13
N ASP A 46 8.25 -5.58 2.73
CA ASP A 46 7.81 -6.58 3.70
C ASP A 46 7.14 -5.95 4.94
N GLU A 47 7.63 -4.79 5.41
CA GLU A 47 6.99 -4.07 6.52
C GLU A 47 5.60 -3.58 6.14
N LEU A 48 5.42 -3.06 4.92
CA LEU A 48 4.12 -2.64 4.41
C LEU A 48 3.16 -3.84 4.29
N VAL A 49 3.63 -4.96 3.72
CA VAL A 49 2.83 -6.19 3.58
C VAL A 49 2.43 -6.73 4.94
N GLU A 50 3.37 -6.83 5.89
CA GLU A 50 3.11 -7.27 7.27
C GLU A 50 2.03 -6.40 7.92
N MET A 51 2.13 -5.07 7.80
CA MET A 51 1.14 -4.15 8.35
C MET A 51 -0.25 -4.35 7.70
N LEU A 52 -0.33 -4.58 6.39
CA LEU A 52 -1.61 -4.78 5.69
C LEU A 52 -2.24 -6.16 5.99
N GLU A 53 -1.42 -7.18 6.26
CA GLU A 53 -1.86 -8.54 6.63
C GLU A 53 -2.11 -8.71 8.14
N SER A 54 -1.66 -7.76 8.96
CA SER A 54 -1.78 -7.83 10.41
C SER A 54 -3.22 -7.57 10.89
N GLY A 55 -3.72 -8.44 11.77
CA GLY A 55 -4.97 -8.20 12.49
C GLY A 55 -4.88 -7.19 13.63
N GLY A 56 -3.66 -6.75 13.98
CA GLY A 56 -3.44 -5.69 14.95
C GLY A 56 -3.51 -4.28 14.35
N SER A 57 -3.52 -4.17 13.02
CA SER A 57 -3.58 -2.89 12.33
C SER A 57 -4.96 -2.23 12.47
N LYS A 58 -4.96 -0.92 12.65
CA LYS A 58 -6.16 -0.09 12.73
C LYS A 58 -6.41 0.56 11.37
N ALA A 59 -7.62 0.39 10.84
CA ALA A 59 -8.07 1.03 9.61
C ALA A 59 -9.13 2.09 9.92
N ILE A 60 -8.97 3.30 9.38
CA ILE A 60 -9.88 4.44 9.56
C ILE A 60 -10.19 5.04 8.20
N LEU A 61 -11.48 5.09 7.85
CA LEU A 61 -11.95 5.85 6.68
C LEU A 61 -11.93 7.35 7.02
N GLN A 62 -11.14 8.11 6.28
CA GLN A 62 -11.05 9.56 6.42
C GLN A 62 -12.22 10.25 5.69
N LYS A 63 -12.57 11.47 6.10
CA LYS A 63 -13.60 12.30 5.43
C LYS A 63 -13.34 12.51 3.93
N SER A 64 -12.08 12.44 3.50
CA SER A 64 -11.65 12.52 2.10
C SER A 64 -11.95 11.26 1.28
N GLY A 65 -12.49 10.20 1.89
CA GLY A 65 -12.68 8.90 1.25
C GLY A 65 -11.41 8.03 1.20
N ARG A 66 -10.29 8.52 1.73
CA ARG A 66 -9.05 7.75 1.86
C ARG A 66 -9.08 6.86 3.09
N ILE A 67 -8.43 5.71 3.02
CA ILE A 67 -8.33 4.74 4.11
C ILE A 67 -6.94 4.88 4.72
N ARG A 68 -6.88 5.26 6.00
CA ARG A 68 -5.64 5.25 6.78
C ARG A 68 -5.52 3.89 7.48
N ILE A 69 -4.44 3.17 7.25
CA ILE A 69 -4.12 1.91 7.95
C ILE A 69 -2.81 2.10 8.71
N THR A 70 -2.76 1.68 9.97
CA THR A 70 -1.54 1.76 10.78
C THR A 70 -1.45 0.62 11.79
N ASP A 71 -0.24 0.09 12.01
CA ASP A 71 0.08 -0.86 13.08
C ASP A 71 0.72 -0.19 14.30
N GLY A 72 0.76 1.15 14.34
CA GLY A 72 1.44 1.92 15.37
C GLY A 72 2.91 2.23 15.05
N ARG A 73 3.60 1.45 14.21
CA ARG A 73 4.97 1.70 13.76
C ARG A 73 5.01 2.46 12.44
N ILE A 74 4.19 2.03 11.48
CA ILE A 74 4.04 2.66 10.18
C ILE A 74 2.56 2.95 9.89
N THR A 75 2.32 3.90 9.00
CA THR A 75 1.01 4.25 8.47
C THR A 75 1.05 4.23 6.95
N ALA A 76 0.08 3.57 6.31
CA ALA A 76 -0.21 3.72 4.89
C ALA A 76 -1.53 4.47 4.69
N ILE A 77 -1.58 5.30 3.65
CA ILE A 77 -2.81 5.92 3.15
C ILE A 77 -3.17 5.27 1.83
N LEU A 78 -4.37 4.72 1.77
CA LEU A 78 -4.89 4.02 0.61
C LEU A 78 -6.08 4.77 0.03
N GLN A 79 -6.27 4.66 -1.27
CA GLN A 79 -7.38 5.25 -1.99
C GLN A 79 -7.99 4.22 -2.93
N LEU A 80 -9.31 4.03 -2.83
CA LEU A 80 -10.06 3.28 -3.82
C LEU A 80 -10.26 4.17 -5.06
N SER A 81 -9.81 3.71 -6.22
CA SER A 81 -10.02 4.40 -7.49
C SER A 81 -10.19 3.36 -8.60
N PHE A 82 -11.12 3.57 -9.54
CA PHE A 82 -11.35 2.67 -10.68
C PHE A 82 -11.41 1.16 -10.34
N GLY A 83 -11.94 0.81 -9.17
CA GLY A 83 -12.05 -0.59 -8.71
C GLY A 83 -10.78 -1.18 -8.09
N ALA A 84 -9.67 -0.44 -8.05
CA ALA A 84 -8.41 -0.85 -7.44
C ALA A 84 -8.06 -0.02 -6.19
N LEU A 85 -7.28 -0.60 -5.29
CA LEU A 85 -6.83 0.04 -4.06
C LEU A 85 -5.37 0.49 -4.23
N TYR A 86 -5.13 1.80 -4.25
CA TYR A 86 -3.80 2.38 -4.45
C TYR A 86 -3.21 2.80 -3.12
N VAL A 87 -1.92 2.52 -2.91
CA VAL A 87 -1.17 3.14 -1.80
C VAL A 87 -0.70 4.53 -2.24
N VAL A 88 -1.32 5.56 -1.67
CA VAL A 88 -0.99 6.96 -1.96
C VAL A 88 0.35 7.35 -1.32
N THR A 89 0.60 6.94 -0.08
CA THR A 89 1.84 7.21 0.65
C THR A 89 1.98 6.26 1.84
N VAL A 90 3.22 6.04 2.29
CA VAL A 90 3.56 5.27 3.49
C VAL A 90 4.56 6.07 4.33
N PHE A 91 4.41 6.11 5.64
CA PHE A 91 5.32 6.82 6.54
C PHE A 91 5.46 6.15 7.91
N LYS A 92 6.57 6.40 8.60
CA LYS A 92 6.78 5.95 9.99
C LYS A 92 6.01 6.86 10.95
N ASN A 93 5.43 6.26 11.97
CA ASN A 93 4.89 7.03 13.09
C ASN A 93 6.05 7.41 14.01
N GLU A 94 6.08 8.67 14.46
CA GLU A 94 7.02 9.16 15.47
C GLU A 94 6.59 8.76 16.88
#